data_AF-A0A1J0KKP7-F1
#
_entry.id   AF-A0A1J0KKP7-F1
#
_cell.length_a   1.000
_cell.length_b   1.000
_cell.length_c   1.000
_cell.angle_alpha   90.00
_cell.angle_beta   90.00
_cell.angle_gamma   90.00
#
_symmetry.space_group_name_H-M   'P 1'
#
loop_
_entity.id
_entity.type
_entity.pdbx_description
1 polymer ?
#
loop_
_entity_poly.entity_id
_entity_poly.type
_entity_poly.pdbx_seq_one_letter_code
_entity_poly.pdbx_strand_id
1 'polypeptide(L)'
;MEGNVKVNSFNGYPDNFFYTNSICLKLVGMWIPSKDYSLLFRIIYGIYVALIYSEGFVFIICELLIFGETMKKVSNFITYIEMLFTHIVGIIKYFVLILGRHKIRNLMNTLQDVKYFYEPINGISPGKIFSNGKETNAKISKLTFVMYICVGVSAHISSELILNNEIKGQSFENTNKTCADYFPYFFKIPFDVTMKWRCELALALMDMGLIFHAAIIACYDGVFVALLNC
;
A
#
# COMPACT_ATOMS: atom_id res chain seq x y z
N MET A 1 -11.53 -6.17 -14.24
CA MET A 1 -10.77 -5.06 -14.86
C MET A 1 -9.89 -5.71 -15.91
N GLU A 2 -10.46 -5.89 -17.09
CA GLU A 2 -9.81 -6.33 -18.33
C GLU A 2 -10.84 -5.98 -19.40
N GLY A 3 -10.54 -4.95 -20.19
CA GLY A 3 -11.03 -4.88 -21.55
C GLY A 3 -9.83 -5.26 -22.38
N ASN A 4 -9.92 -6.34 -23.16
CA ASN A 4 -8.94 -6.67 -24.17
C ASN A 4 -8.87 -5.50 -25.16
N VAL A 5 -7.93 -4.58 -24.94
CA VAL A 5 -7.56 -3.60 -25.97
C VAL A 5 -6.61 -4.34 -26.91
N LYS A 6 -7.18 -4.87 -28.00
CA LYS A 6 -6.38 -5.38 -29.11
C LYS A 6 -5.67 -4.21 -29.80
N VAL A 7 -4.37 -4.14 -29.52
CA VAL A 7 -3.22 -3.84 -30.37
C VAL A 7 -3.44 -2.93 -31.58
N ASN A 8 -2.84 -1.75 -31.52
CA ASN A 8 -1.93 -1.23 -32.54
C ASN A 8 -1.18 -0.03 -31.94
N SER A 9 0.15 -0.10 -31.84
CA SER A 9 1.00 1.05 -31.46
C SER A 9 1.03 2.06 -32.61
N PHE A 10 -0.09 2.75 -32.81
CA PHE A 10 -0.23 3.77 -33.83
C PHE A 10 0.76 4.90 -33.51
N ASN A 11 1.62 5.28 -34.46
CA ASN A 11 2.54 6.43 -34.35
C ASN A 11 3.40 6.52 -33.07
N GLY A 12 3.77 5.37 -32.49
CA GLY A 12 4.63 5.30 -31.29
C GLY A 12 3.90 5.49 -29.95
N TYR A 13 2.57 5.47 -29.93
CA TYR A 13 1.78 5.49 -28.71
C TYR A 13 1.74 4.09 -28.04
N PRO A 14 1.88 3.99 -26.70
CA PRO A 14 1.77 2.74 -25.94
C PRO A 14 0.31 2.32 -25.70
N ASP A 15 0.06 1.00 -25.67
CA ASP A 15 -1.29 0.42 -25.55
C ASP A 15 -2.01 0.66 -24.19
N ASN A 16 -1.24 0.92 -23.12
CA ASN A 16 -1.79 1.14 -21.77
C ASN A 16 -0.83 1.99 -20.94
N PHE A 17 -1.16 3.26 -20.74
CA PHE A 17 -0.35 4.19 -19.94
C PHE A 17 -0.33 3.80 -18.45
N PHE A 18 -1.46 3.29 -17.96
CA PHE A 18 -1.72 3.05 -16.54
C PHE A 18 -1.48 1.59 -16.09
N TYR A 19 -0.73 0.81 -16.87
CA TYR A 19 -0.52 -0.62 -16.61
C TYR A 19 0.10 -0.87 -15.23
N THR A 20 1.17 -0.13 -14.89
CA THR A 20 1.85 -0.25 -13.59
C THR A 20 0.91 0.07 -12.44
N ASN A 21 0.14 1.16 -12.54
CA ASN A 21 -0.85 1.54 -11.53
C ASN A 21 -1.90 0.44 -11.33
N SER A 22 -2.34 -0.18 -12.42
CA SER A 22 -3.29 -1.29 -12.38
C SER A 22 -2.72 -2.52 -11.67
N ILE A 23 -1.42 -2.80 -11.81
CA ILE A 23 -0.74 -3.86 -11.04
C ILE A 23 -0.71 -3.50 -9.56
N CYS A 24 -0.28 -2.29 -9.20
CA CYS A 24 -0.24 -1.87 -7.80
C CYS A 24 -1.63 -1.98 -7.14
N LEU A 25 -2.69 -1.52 -7.81
CA LEU A 25 -4.07 -1.66 -7.35
C LEU A 25 -4.50 -3.13 -7.19
N LYS A 26 -4.04 -4.05 -8.04
CA LYS A 26 -4.25 -5.50 -7.87
C LYS A 26 -3.55 -6.01 -6.61
N LEU A 27 -2.31 -5.58 -6.37
CA LEU A 27 -1.51 -5.99 -5.21
C LEU A 27 -2.06 -5.48 -3.88
N VAL A 28 -2.87 -4.42 -3.84
CA VAL A 28 -3.51 -3.94 -2.59
C VAL A 28 -4.97 -4.39 -2.45
N GLY A 29 -5.38 -5.37 -3.26
CA GLY A 29 -6.73 -5.93 -3.18
C GLY A 29 -7.84 -5.06 -3.77
N MET A 30 -7.51 -3.96 -4.44
CA MET A 30 -8.49 -3.00 -4.99
C MET A 30 -9.07 -3.41 -6.35
N TRP A 31 -8.51 -4.47 -6.94
CA TRP A 31 -8.98 -5.03 -8.19
C TRP A 31 -10.11 -6.04 -7.98
N ILE A 32 -11.08 -6.04 -8.89
CA ILE A 32 -12.12 -7.06 -8.98
C ILE A 32 -11.84 -7.93 -10.21
N PRO A 33 -11.56 -9.24 -10.03
CA PRO A 33 -11.33 -10.16 -11.14
C PRO A 33 -12.58 -10.30 -12.00
N SER A 34 -12.40 -10.32 -13.34
CA SER A 34 -13.49 -10.56 -14.28
C SER A 34 -13.90 -12.04 -14.27
N LYS A 35 -14.97 -12.36 -15.01
CA LYS A 35 -15.44 -13.74 -15.20
C LYS A 35 -14.48 -14.60 -16.04
N ASP A 36 -13.51 -13.97 -16.71
CA ASP A 36 -12.52 -14.65 -17.56
C ASP A 36 -11.49 -15.45 -16.73
N TYR A 37 -11.33 -15.08 -15.46
CA TYR A 37 -10.47 -15.80 -14.52
C TYR A 37 -11.18 -17.03 -13.93
N SER A 38 -10.42 -18.09 -13.66
CA SER A 38 -10.94 -19.31 -13.06
C SER A 38 -11.62 -19.05 -11.71
N LEU A 39 -12.64 -19.85 -11.39
CA LEU A 39 -13.36 -19.72 -10.11
C LEU A 39 -12.41 -19.87 -8.92
N LEU A 40 -11.49 -20.83 -8.98
CA LEU A 40 -10.49 -21.07 -7.94
C LEU A 40 -9.62 -19.83 -7.68
N PHE A 41 -9.11 -19.19 -8.74
CA PHE A 41 -8.30 -17.97 -8.61
C PHE A 41 -9.10 -16.84 -7.95
N ARG A 42 -10.37 -16.66 -8.34
CA ARG A 42 -11.26 -15.64 -7.77
C ARG A 42 -11.52 -15.87 -6.28
N ILE A 43 -11.66 -17.12 -5.86
CA ILE A 43 -11.83 -17.49 -4.44
C ILE A 43 -10.55 -17.19 -3.66
N ILE A 44 -9.39 -17.66 -4.15
CA ILE A 44 -8.09 -17.42 -3.49
C ILE A 44 -7.82 -15.92 -3.36
N TYR A 45 -8.03 -15.17 -4.43
CA TYR A 45 -7.88 -13.71 -4.39
C TYR A 45 -8.89 -13.06 -3.44
N GLY A 46 -10.14 -13.55 -3.38
CA GLY A 46 -11.13 -13.08 -2.41
C GLY A 46 -10.71 -13.32 -0.96
N ILE A 47 -10.14 -14.48 -0.64
CA ILE A 47 -9.59 -14.81 0.68
C ILE A 47 -8.41 -13.88 1.00
N TYR A 48 -7.49 -13.71 0.06
CA TYR A 48 -6.36 -12.79 0.18
C TYR A 48 -6.82 -11.36 0.53
N VAL A 49 -7.79 -10.83 -0.21
CA VAL A 49 -8.38 -9.51 0.08
C VAL A 49 -9.05 -9.50 1.46
N ALA A 50 -9.84 -10.52 1.81
CA ALA A 50 -10.49 -10.56 3.12
C ALA A 50 -9.47 -10.51 4.28
N LEU A 51 -8.36 -11.23 4.17
CA LEU A 51 -7.30 -11.28 5.18
C LEU A 51 -6.61 -9.92 5.34
N ILE A 52 -6.10 -9.32 4.27
CA ILE A 52 -5.35 -8.04 4.37
C ILE A 52 -6.24 -6.90 4.89
N TYR A 53 -7.52 -6.88 4.52
CA TYR A 53 -8.45 -5.85 4.99
C TYR A 53 -8.86 -6.06 6.44
N SER A 54 -9.02 -7.31 6.87
CA SER A 54 -9.30 -7.62 8.28
C SER A 54 -8.12 -7.22 9.16
N GLU A 55 -6.90 -7.48 8.70
CA GLU A 55 -5.67 -7.10 9.39
C GLU A 55 -5.52 -5.58 9.51
N GLY A 56 -5.70 -4.84 8.41
CA GLY A 56 -5.71 -3.37 8.45
C GLY A 56 -6.78 -2.82 9.40
N PHE A 57 -7.96 -3.43 9.44
CA PHE A 57 -9.03 -3.02 10.37
C PHE A 57 -8.69 -3.29 11.84
N VAL A 58 -8.17 -4.50 12.14
CA VAL A 58 -7.69 -4.84 13.49
C VAL A 58 -6.59 -3.89 13.92
N PHE A 59 -5.68 -3.53 13.00
CA PHE A 59 -4.60 -2.61 13.27
C PHE A 59 -5.10 -1.25 13.76
N ILE A 60 -6.08 -0.65 13.06
CA ILE A 60 -6.67 0.63 13.45
C ILE A 60 -7.36 0.55 14.82
N ILE A 61 -8.05 -0.55 15.12
CA ILE A 61 -8.65 -0.74 16.44
C ILE A 61 -7.57 -0.74 17.53
N CYS A 62 -6.50 -1.50 17.34
CA CYS A 62 -5.39 -1.59 18.28
C CYS A 62 -4.65 -0.24 18.45
N GLU A 63 -4.51 0.55 17.38
CA GLU A 63 -3.97 1.91 17.43
C GLU A 63 -4.89 2.83 18.25
N LEU A 64 -6.20 2.82 18.01
CA LEU A 64 -7.14 3.67 18.75
C LEU A 64 -7.20 3.32 20.25
N LEU A 65 -7.07 2.03 20.60
CA LEU A 65 -7.11 1.58 21.99
C LEU A 65 -5.91 2.04 22.83
N ILE A 66 -4.76 2.34 22.21
CA ILE A 66 -3.57 2.79 22.95
C ILE A 66 -3.54 4.31 23.19
N PHE A 67 -4.50 5.07 22.65
CA PHE A 67 -4.58 6.53 22.76
C PHE A 67 -4.45 7.06 24.19
N GLY A 68 -5.17 6.47 25.15
CA GLY A 68 -5.12 6.92 26.55
C GLY A 68 -3.75 6.73 27.19
N GLU A 69 -2.98 5.74 26.73
CA GLU A 69 -1.63 5.47 27.23
C GLU A 69 -0.60 6.45 26.63
N THR A 70 -0.78 6.86 25.37
CA THR A 70 0.14 7.79 24.69
C THR A 70 0.03 9.23 25.20
N MET A 71 -1.15 9.66 25.67
CA MET A 71 -1.34 11.00 26.26
C MET A 71 -0.54 11.24 27.55
N LYS A 72 -0.01 10.20 28.20
CA LYS A 72 0.74 10.33 29.47
C LYS A 72 2.08 11.05 29.30
N LYS A 73 2.64 11.07 28.08
CA LYS A 73 3.90 11.76 27.75
C LYS A 73 3.72 12.52 26.44
N VAL A 74 4.04 13.81 26.43
CA VAL A 74 3.87 14.67 25.24
C VAL A 74 4.63 14.13 24.02
N SER A 75 5.86 13.63 24.22
CA SER A 75 6.64 13.01 23.14
C SER A 75 5.93 11.82 22.50
N ASN A 76 5.35 10.95 23.33
CA ASN A 76 4.64 9.76 22.85
C ASN A 76 3.35 10.14 22.12
N PHE A 77 2.65 11.15 22.63
CA PHE A 77 1.45 11.67 21.99
C PHE A 77 1.74 12.25 20.60
N ILE A 78 2.83 13.02 20.44
CA ILE A 78 3.23 13.58 19.14
C ILE A 78 3.54 12.46 18.15
N THR A 79 4.38 11.50 18.51
CA THR A 79 4.69 10.37 17.60
C THR A 79 3.44 9.54 17.28
N TYR A 80 2.56 9.33 18.26
CA TYR A 80 1.27 8.65 18.02
C TYR A 80 0.38 9.41 17.03
N ILE A 81 0.25 10.74 17.17
CA ILE A 81 -0.66 11.50 16.31
C ILE A 81 -0.17 11.57 14.86
N GLU A 82 1.14 11.59 14.65
CA GLU A 82 1.76 11.51 13.31
C GLU A 82 1.40 10.20 12.59
N MET A 83 1.45 9.08 13.30
CA MET A 83 1.02 7.78 12.78
C MET A 83 -0.48 7.76 12.49
N LEU A 84 -1.29 8.18 13.45
CA LEU A 84 -2.75 8.21 13.31
C LEU A 84 -3.17 9.04 12.09
N PHE A 85 -2.56 10.21 11.87
CA PHE A 85 -2.83 11.01 10.68
C PHE A 85 -2.47 10.29 9.38
N THR A 86 -1.34 9.57 9.36
CA THR A 86 -0.94 8.76 8.19
C THR A 86 -1.98 7.70 7.86
N HIS A 87 -2.50 7.00 8.88
CA HIS A 87 -3.54 6.00 8.70
C HIS A 87 -4.88 6.60 8.27
N ILE A 88 -5.29 7.74 8.86
CA ILE A 88 -6.49 8.48 8.43
C ILE A 88 -6.37 8.89 6.94
N VAL A 89 -5.21 9.40 6.51
CA VAL A 89 -4.96 9.72 5.10
C VAL A 89 -5.06 8.46 4.23
N GLY A 90 -4.52 7.33 4.68
CA GLY A 90 -4.67 6.04 4.02
C GLY A 90 -6.13 5.62 3.86
N ILE A 91 -6.94 5.75 4.91
CA ILE A 91 -8.38 5.44 4.90
C ILE A 91 -9.13 6.37 3.93
N ILE A 92 -8.85 7.67 3.95
CA ILE A 92 -9.46 8.63 3.01
C ILE A 92 -9.12 8.26 1.57
N LYS A 93 -7.84 8.02 1.27
CA LYS A 93 -7.36 7.63 -0.07
C LYS A 93 -7.98 6.31 -0.52
N TYR A 94 -8.13 5.35 0.38
CA TYR A 94 -8.86 4.11 0.13
C TYR A 94 -10.30 4.37 -0.30
N PHE A 95 -11.05 5.19 0.45
CA PHE A 95 -12.44 5.52 0.10
C PHE A 95 -12.54 6.23 -1.25
N VAL A 96 -11.60 7.14 -1.56
CA VAL A 96 -11.57 7.79 -2.87
C VAL A 96 -11.35 6.78 -3.99
N LEU A 97 -10.42 5.82 -3.83
CA LEU A 97 -10.18 4.79 -4.84
C LEU A 97 -11.38 3.85 -5.00
N ILE A 98 -12.06 3.44 -3.93
CA ILE A 98 -13.23 2.57 -4.01
C ILE A 98 -14.45 3.30 -4.57
N LEU A 99 -14.87 4.38 -3.93
CA LEU A 99 -16.10 5.09 -4.29
C LEU A 99 -15.93 5.82 -5.62
N GLY A 100 -14.71 6.30 -5.90
CA GLY A 100 -14.34 6.96 -7.15
C GLY A 100 -13.96 6.02 -8.27
N ARG A 101 -13.91 4.69 -8.07
CA ARG A 101 -13.33 3.72 -9.03
C ARG A 101 -13.86 3.86 -10.45
N HIS A 102 -15.16 4.10 -10.62
CA HIS A 102 -15.78 4.23 -11.93
C HIS A 102 -15.36 5.54 -12.60
N LYS A 103 -15.35 6.64 -11.85
CA LYS A 103 -14.92 7.96 -12.34
C LYS A 103 -13.44 7.95 -12.71
N ILE A 104 -12.59 7.42 -11.83
CA ILE A 104 -11.14 7.28 -12.06
C ILE A 104 -10.90 6.43 -13.32
N ARG A 105 -11.57 5.28 -13.44
CA ARG A 105 -11.45 4.42 -14.62
C ARG A 105 -11.89 5.12 -15.91
N ASN A 106 -13.00 5.86 -15.86
CA ASN A 106 -13.47 6.61 -17.03
C ASN A 106 -12.48 7.71 -17.42
N LEU A 107 -11.87 8.38 -16.45
CA LEU A 107 -10.81 9.37 -16.70
C LEU A 107 -9.59 8.72 -17.33
N MET A 108 -9.08 7.62 -16.76
CA MET A 108 -7.95 6.86 -17.32
C MET A 108 -8.22 6.42 -18.76
N ASN A 109 -9.43 5.91 -19.03
CA ASN A 109 -9.83 5.49 -20.39
C ASN A 109 -9.92 6.67 -21.36
N THR A 110 -10.39 7.83 -20.89
CA THR A 110 -10.50 9.04 -21.71
C THR A 110 -9.12 9.59 -22.07
N LEU A 111 -8.20 9.65 -21.11
CA LEU A 111 -6.85 10.21 -21.32
C LEU A 111 -6.01 9.36 -22.30
N GLN A 112 -6.21 8.04 -22.34
CA GLN A 112 -5.50 7.14 -23.26
C GLN A 112 -6.31 6.79 -24.52
N ASP A 113 -7.40 7.51 -24.81
CA ASP A 113 -8.25 7.26 -25.96
C ASP A 113 -7.52 7.59 -27.27
N VAL A 114 -7.59 6.67 -28.24
CA VAL A 114 -6.96 6.79 -29.57
C VAL A 114 -7.41 8.03 -30.34
N LYS A 115 -8.58 8.60 -30.02
CA LYS A 115 -9.06 9.85 -30.63
C LYS A 115 -8.20 11.07 -30.28
N TYR A 116 -7.37 10.98 -29.25
CA TYR A 116 -6.42 12.03 -28.84
C TYR A 116 -5.00 11.76 -29.35
N PHE A 117 -4.81 10.80 -30.26
CA PHE A 117 -3.50 10.55 -30.86
C PHE A 117 -3.25 11.53 -32.00
N TYR A 118 -2.14 12.26 -31.89
CA TYR A 118 -1.74 13.28 -32.85
C TYR A 118 -0.64 12.73 -33.76
N GLU A 119 -0.65 13.16 -35.02
CA GLU A 119 0.42 12.84 -35.96
C GLU A 119 1.71 13.61 -35.61
N PRO A 120 2.89 13.04 -35.86
CA PRO A 120 4.16 13.74 -35.68
C PRO A 120 4.28 14.93 -36.64
N ILE A 121 4.77 16.08 -36.15
CA ILE A 121 5.00 17.29 -36.96
C ILE A 121 6.37 17.89 -36.58
N ASN A 122 7.18 18.24 -37.58
CA ASN A 122 8.43 18.99 -37.41
C ASN A 122 9.40 18.42 -36.34
N GLY A 123 9.60 17.10 -36.33
CA GLY A 123 10.50 16.43 -35.38
C GLY A 123 9.93 16.23 -33.97
N ILE A 124 8.75 16.79 -33.67
CA ILE A 124 7.99 16.51 -32.46
C ILE A 124 7.17 15.24 -32.70
N SER A 125 7.39 14.23 -31.88
CA SER A 125 6.63 12.98 -31.90
C SER A 125 5.79 12.88 -30.61
N PRO A 126 4.50 13.25 -30.66
CA PRO A 126 3.59 13.14 -29.53
C PRO A 126 3.54 11.73 -28.93
N GLY A 127 3.57 10.69 -29.76
CA GLY A 127 3.68 9.29 -29.32
C GLY A 127 4.93 9.03 -28.47
N LYS A 128 6.08 9.59 -28.86
CA LYS A 128 7.32 9.49 -28.07
C LYS A 128 7.23 10.23 -26.73
N ILE A 129 6.61 11.42 -26.71
CA ILE A 129 6.37 12.17 -25.46
C ILE A 129 5.48 11.36 -24.52
N PHE A 130 4.39 10.79 -25.04
CA PHE A 130 3.45 9.98 -24.27
C PHE A 130 4.11 8.68 -23.77
N SER A 131 4.95 8.03 -24.58
CA SER A 131 5.74 6.87 -24.17
C SER A 131 6.74 7.20 -23.05
N ASN A 132 7.42 8.34 -23.14
CA ASN A 132 8.32 8.82 -22.07
C ASN A 132 7.54 9.14 -20.79
N GLY A 133 6.33 9.72 -20.93
CA GLY A 133 5.41 9.97 -19.82
C GLY A 133 5.01 8.68 -19.12
N LYS A 134 4.65 7.64 -19.90
CA LYS A 134 4.34 6.30 -19.37
C LYS A 134 5.52 5.70 -18.62
N GLU A 135 6.73 5.79 -19.18
CA GLU A 135 7.92 5.25 -18.54
C GLU A 135 8.23 5.97 -17.22
N THR A 136 8.15 7.30 -17.21
CA THR A 136 8.34 8.13 -16.02
C THR A 136 7.31 7.79 -14.95
N ASN A 137 6.03 7.71 -15.33
CA ASN A 137 4.96 7.34 -14.42
C ASN A 137 5.13 5.91 -13.86
N ALA A 138 5.56 4.96 -14.70
CA ALA A 138 5.85 3.60 -14.26
C ALA A 138 7.00 3.56 -13.24
N LYS A 139 8.06 4.36 -13.44
CA LYS A 139 9.16 4.48 -12.49
C LYS A 139 8.71 5.08 -11.17
N ILE A 140 7.99 6.21 -11.21
CA ILE A 140 7.47 6.88 -10.00
C ILE A 140 6.54 5.94 -9.23
N SER A 141 5.57 5.31 -9.91
CA SER A 141 4.62 4.41 -9.26
C SER A 141 5.32 3.23 -8.58
N LYS A 142 6.30 2.60 -9.23
CA LYS A 142 7.09 1.50 -8.64
C LYS A 142 7.93 1.99 -7.47
N LEU A 143 8.63 3.11 -7.63
CA LEU A 143 9.53 3.64 -6.62
C LEU A 143 8.74 4.05 -5.37
N THR A 144 7.64 4.78 -5.52
CA THR A 144 6.76 5.15 -4.40
C THR A 144 6.21 3.91 -3.70
N PHE A 145 5.72 2.92 -4.46
CA PHE A 145 5.19 1.67 -3.87
C PHE A 145 6.25 0.91 -3.07
N VAL A 146 7.45 0.73 -3.63
CA VAL A 146 8.56 0.05 -2.96
C VAL A 146 9.03 0.84 -1.74
N MET A 147 9.24 2.17 -1.87
CA MET A 147 9.70 2.99 -0.75
C MET A 147 8.75 2.92 0.44
N TYR A 148 7.44 2.98 0.20
CA TYR A 148 6.44 2.96 1.27
C TYR A 148 6.40 1.61 1.99
N ILE A 149 6.56 0.50 1.25
CA ILE A 149 6.66 -0.85 1.84
C ILE A 149 7.97 -1.00 2.62
N CYS A 150 9.08 -0.48 2.10
CA CYS A 150 10.38 -0.56 2.75
C CYS A 150 10.39 0.09 4.15
N VAL A 151 9.56 1.11 4.39
CA VAL A 151 9.42 1.71 5.73
C VAL A 151 8.98 0.65 6.75
N GLY A 152 7.88 -0.05 6.49
CA GLY A 152 7.39 -1.11 7.39
C GLY A 152 8.36 -2.29 7.50
N VAL A 153 8.92 -2.75 6.37
CA VAL A 153 9.90 -3.86 6.38
C VAL A 153 11.17 -3.50 7.16
N SER A 154 11.69 -2.28 7.01
CA SER A 154 12.89 -1.84 7.73
C SER A 154 12.65 -1.68 9.23
N ALA A 155 11.46 -1.21 9.61
CA ALA A 155 11.03 -1.14 11.01
C ALA A 155 10.96 -2.54 11.63
N HIS A 156 10.32 -3.48 10.93
CA HIS A 156 10.24 -4.89 11.36
C HIS A 156 11.63 -5.50 11.60
N ILE A 157 12.51 -5.42 10.59
CA ILE A 157 13.87 -5.98 10.68
C ILE A 157 14.64 -5.35 11.84
N SER A 158 14.52 -4.03 12.03
CA SER A 158 15.21 -3.33 13.12
C SER A 158 14.72 -3.80 14.49
N SER A 159 13.39 -3.88 14.68
CA SER A 159 12.78 -4.36 15.92
C SER A 159 13.14 -5.81 16.24
N GLU A 160 13.07 -6.70 15.25
CA GLU A 160 13.47 -8.10 15.39
C GLU A 160 14.95 -8.26 15.74
N LEU A 161 15.85 -7.49 15.10
CA LEU A 161 17.27 -7.53 15.41
C LEU A 161 17.55 -7.11 16.86
N ILE A 162 16.90 -6.05 17.33
CA ILE A 162 17.06 -5.56 18.71
C ILE A 162 16.49 -6.59 19.70
N LEU A 163 15.29 -7.12 19.44
CA LEU A 163 14.64 -8.15 20.26
C LEU A 163 15.53 -9.41 20.39
N ASN A 164 16.05 -9.91 19.28
CA ASN A 164 16.90 -11.10 19.24
C ASN A 164 18.29 -10.88 19.86
N ASN A 165 18.77 -9.64 19.88
CA ASN A 165 20.03 -9.29 20.52
C ASN A 165 19.91 -9.17 22.03
N GLU A 166 18.83 -8.57 22.53
CA GLU A 166 18.62 -8.34 23.96
C GLU A 166 17.98 -9.54 24.67
N ILE A 167 17.04 -10.23 24.03
CA ILE A 167 16.30 -11.36 24.61
C ILE A 167 16.84 -12.68 24.03
N LYS A 168 17.80 -13.27 24.74
CA LYS A 168 18.40 -14.58 24.40
C LYS A 168 17.55 -15.78 24.82
N GLY A 169 16.63 -15.59 25.77
CA GLY A 169 15.69 -16.61 26.25
C GLY A 169 14.40 -16.68 25.43
N GLN A 170 13.48 -17.54 25.87
CA GLN A 170 12.14 -17.70 25.27
C GLN A 170 11.07 -16.81 25.92
N SER A 171 11.37 -16.21 27.08
CA SER A 171 10.46 -15.35 27.84
C SER A 171 11.16 -14.07 28.32
N PHE A 172 10.35 -13.09 28.70
CA PHE A 172 10.80 -11.82 29.28
C PHE A 172 10.97 -11.89 30.81
N GLU A 173 10.70 -13.02 31.46
CA GLU A 173 10.55 -13.16 32.93
C GLU A 173 11.78 -12.75 33.76
N ASN A 174 12.97 -12.75 33.16
CA ASN A 174 14.22 -12.35 33.82
C ASN A 174 14.79 -11.04 33.25
N THR A 175 13.96 -10.23 32.59
CA THR A 175 14.36 -8.97 31.99
C THR A 175 13.50 -7.83 32.52
N ASN A 176 14.07 -6.63 32.67
CA ASN A 176 13.31 -5.41 32.98
C ASN A 176 12.61 -4.84 31.73
N LYS A 177 12.35 -5.69 30.73
CA LYS A 177 11.86 -5.33 29.41
C LYS A 177 10.57 -6.08 29.13
N THR A 178 9.74 -5.48 28.30
CA THR A 178 8.49 -6.03 27.82
C THR A 178 8.48 -6.01 26.29
N CYS A 179 7.57 -6.75 25.69
CA CYS A 179 7.40 -6.74 24.23
C CYS A 179 7.18 -5.33 23.66
N ALA A 180 6.46 -4.47 24.39
CA ALA A 180 6.17 -3.10 23.97
C ALA A 180 7.44 -2.22 23.83
N ASP A 181 8.56 -2.58 24.49
CA ASP A 181 9.82 -1.84 24.38
C ASP A 181 10.53 -2.05 23.03
N TYR A 182 10.13 -3.06 22.26
CA TYR A 182 10.72 -3.40 20.95
C TYR A 182 9.84 -2.96 19.78
N PHE A 183 8.65 -2.43 20.06
CA PHE A 183 7.72 -2.04 19.02
C PHE A 183 8.17 -0.72 18.38
N PRO A 184 8.25 -0.66 17.04
CA PRO A 184 8.59 0.57 16.33
C PRO A 184 7.45 1.59 16.39
N TYR A 185 6.23 1.16 16.73
CA TYR A 185 5.02 1.98 16.67
C TYR A 185 4.09 1.70 17.88
N PHE A 186 3.23 2.67 18.20
CA PHE A 186 2.27 2.57 19.30
C PHE A 186 1.09 1.68 18.89
N PHE A 187 0.98 0.52 19.53
CA PHE A 187 0.00 -0.49 19.19
C PHE A 187 -0.47 -1.26 20.42
N LYS A 188 -1.79 -1.36 20.64
CA LYS A 188 -2.31 -2.22 21.72
C LYS A 188 -2.27 -3.68 21.30
N ILE A 189 -1.44 -4.46 21.98
CA ILE A 189 -1.32 -5.90 21.73
C ILE A 189 -2.59 -6.62 22.20
N PRO A 190 -3.30 -7.36 21.32
CA PRO A 190 -4.60 -7.95 21.65
C PRO A 190 -4.50 -9.31 22.36
N PHE A 191 -3.30 -9.79 22.66
CA PHE A 191 -3.05 -11.07 23.31
C PHE A 191 -1.81 -11.01 24.20
N ASP A 192 -1.61 -12.07 24.99
CA ASP A 192 -0.47 -12.18 25.89
C ASP A 192 0.86 -12.36 25.13
N VAL A 193 1.87 -11.56 25.49
CA VAL A 193 3.19 -11.50 24.83
C VAL A 193 4.35 -11.73 25.80
N THR A 194 4.11 -12.49 26.87
CA THR A 194 5.14 -12.94 27.82
C THR A 194 6.22 -13.83 27.19
N MET A 195 5.87 -14.50 26.09
CA MET A 195 6.77 -15.34 25.31
C MET A 195 7.30 -14.57 24.09
N LYS A 196 8.58 -14.75 23.80
CA LYS A 196 9.28 -14.07 22.70
C LYS A 196 8.59 -14.27 21.34
N TRP A 197 8.29 -15.51 20.95
CA TRP A 197 7.62 -15.80 19.67
C TRP A 197 6.24 -15.13 19.53
N ARG A 198 5.54 -14.88 20.64
CA ARG A 198 4.27 -14.13 20.62
C ARG A 198 4.52 -12.65 20.39
N CYS A 199 5.63 -12.12 20.90
CA CYS A 199 6.06 -10.76 20.60
C CYS A 199 6.42 -10.61 19.11
N GLU A 200 7.18 -11.56 18.55
CA GLU A 200 7.51 -11.62 17.11
C GLU A 200 6.23 -11.68 16.26
N LEU A 201 5.25 -12.50 16.65
CA LEU A 201 3.94 -12.54 16.00
C LEU A 201 3.20 -11.19 16.09
N ALA A 202 3.24 -10.52 17.23
CA ALA A 202 2.60 -9.23 17.42
C ALA A 202 3.28 -8.12 16.58
N LEU A 203 4.61 -8.14 16.46
CA LEU A 203 5.37 -7.30 15.54
C LEU A 203 4.91 -7.53 14.10
N ALA A 204 4.86 -8.79 13.66
CA ALA A 204 4.44 -9.13 12.29
C ALA A 204 3.02 -8.63 11.96
N LEU A 205 2.05 -8.79 12.88
CA LEU A 205 0.68 -8.30 12.69
C LEU A 205 0.60 -6.78 12.59
N MET A 206 1.37 -6.07 13.42
CA MET A 206 1.43 -4.62 13.39
C MET A 206 2.06 -4.13 12.07
N ASP A 207 3.17 -4.73 11.63
CA ASP A 207 3.87 -4.34 10.40
C ASP A 207 3.07 -4.64 9.14
N MET A 208 2.34 -5.74 9.11
CA MET A 208 1.45 -6.06 7.99
C MET A 208 0.29 -5.05 7.87
N GLY A 209 -0.31 -4.63 8.98
CA GLY A 209 -1.31 -3.56 9.00
C GLY A 209 -0.75 -2.23 8.45
N LEU A 210 0.46 -1.87 8.88
CA LEU A 210 1.17 -0.68 8.38
C LEU A 210 1.48 -0.75 6.89
N ILE A 211 2.04 -1.87 6.43
CA ILE A 211 2.36 -2.12 5.02
C ILE A 211 1.10 -2.00 4.17
N PHE A 212 -0.03 -2.52 4.65
CA PHE A 212 -1.31 -2.42 3.94
C PHE A 212 -1.74 -0.95 3.75
N HIS A 213 -1.76 -0.15 4.82
CA HIS A 213 -2.11 1.27 4.73
C HIS A 213 -1.12 2.05 3.85
N ALA A 214 0.18 1.81 4.01
CA ALA A 214 1.23 2.43 3.21
C ALA A 214 1.09 2.09 1.72
N ALA A 215 0.80 0.83 1.39
CA ALA A 215 0.61 0.39 0.01
C ALA A 215 -0.63 1.02 -0.63
N ILE A 216 -1.72 1.20 0.11
CA ILE A 216 -2.91 1.95 -0.36
C ILE A 216 -2.53 3.40 -0.70
N ILE A 217 -1.80 4.07 0.20
CA ILE A 217 -1.38 5.46 -0.01
C ILE A 217 -0.52 5.55 -1.28
N ALA A 218 0.46 4.65 -1.43
CA ALA A 218 1.32 4.60 -2.60
C ALA A 218 0.56 4.34 -3.90
N CYS A 219 -0.46 3.47 -3.87
CA CYS A 219 -1.30 3.21 -5.03
C CYS A 219 -2.11 4.44 -5.43
N TYR A 220 -2.70 5.13 -4.45
CA TYR A 220 -3.43 6.38 -4.70
C TYR A 220 -2.51 7.43 -5.31
N ASP A 221 -1.35 7.67 -4.69
CA ASP A 221 -0.40 8.70 -5.14
C ASP A 221 0.13 8.38 -6.53
N GLY A 222 0.43 7.10 -6.80
CA GLY A 222 0.81 6.65 -8.14
C GLY A 222 -0.29 6.91 -9.17
N VAL A 223 -1.55 6.55 -8.87
CA VAL A 223 -2.68 6.81 -9.79
C VAL A 223 -2.87 8.31 -10.01
N PHE A 224 -2.79 9.12 -8.96
CA PHE A 224 -2.97 10.56 -9.06
C PHE A 224 -1.88 11.20 -9.94
N VAL A 225 -0.61 10.85 -9.73
CA VAL A 225 0.50 11.30 -10.59
C VAL A 225 0.30 10.83 -12.03
N ALA A 226 -0.14 9.58 -12.23
CA ALA A 226 -0.41 9.05 -13.56
C ALA A 226 -1.48 9.86 -14.30
N LEU A 227 -2.55 10.25 -13.60
CA LEU A 227 -3.64 11.04 -14.16
C LEU A 227 -3.20 12.46 -14.55
N LEU A 228 -2.24 13.03 -13.84
CA LEU A 228 -1.70 14.37 -14.15
C LEU A 228 -0.68 14.35 -15.30
N ASN A 229 -0.04 13.20 -15.55
CA ASN A 229 1.05 13.08 -16.51
C ASN A 229 0.63 12.40 -17.84
N CYS A 230 -0.59 11.87 -17.91
CA CYS A 230 -1.14 11.23 -19.11
C CYS A 230 -1.75 12.26 -20.07
#